data_AF-A0AAW8YFJ4-F1
#
_entry.id   AF-A0AAW8YFJ4-F1
#
_cell.length_a   1.000
_cell.length_b   1.000
_cell.length_c   1.000
_cell.angle_alpha   90.00
_cell.angle_beta   90.00
_cell.angle_gamma   90.00
#
_symmetry.space_group_name_H-M   'P 1'
#
loop_
_entity.id
_entity.type
_entity.pdbx_description
1 polymer ?
#
loop_
_entity_poly.entity_id
_entity_poly.type
_entity_poly.pdbx_seq_one_letter_code
_entity_poly.pdbx_strand_id
1 'polypeptide(L)' 'MKLIQRIGKMNNGYKSGYQDGQKEALLELGRKLRAMSEPLFQKLMKEQKFSDSDDIRLEVLNEIADWEKEMLEAVIDD' A
#
# COMPACT_ATOMS: atom_id res chain seq x y z
N MET A 1 -30.67 -28.55 -5.62
CA MET A 1 -29.40 -28.47 -4.85
C MET A 1 -28.23 -27.81 -5.61
N LYS A 2 -28.15 -27.87 -6.95
CA LYS A 2 -27.05 -27.25 -7.74
C LYS A 2 -27.00 -25.72 -7.73
N LEU A 3 -28.14 -25.04 -7.54
CA LEU A 3 -28.23 -23.57 -7.63
C LEU A 3 -27.53 -22.86 -6.44
N ILE A 4 -27.77 -23.34 -5.21
CA ILE A 4 -27.17 -22.79 -3.98
C ILE A 4 -25.64 -22.92 -4.01
N GLN A 5 -25.13 -24.06 -4.49
CA GLN A 5 -23.69 -24.28 -4.67
C GLN A 5 -23.07 -23.35 -5.72
N ARG A 6 -23.82 -22.98 -6.77
CA ARG A 6 -23.36 -22.07 -7.83
C ARG A 6 -23.31 -20.62 -7.35
N ILE A 7 -24.31 -20.20 -6.57
CA ILE A 7 -24.35 -18.86 -5.94
C ILE A 7 -23.20 -18.70 -4.94
N GLY A 8 -22.97 -19.71 -4.08
CA GLY A 8 -21.85 -19.69 -3.13
C GLY A 8 -20.48 -19.57 -3.82
N LYS A 9 -20.26 -20.30 -4.93
CA LYS A 9 -19.01 -20.20 -5.70
C LYS A 9 -18.81 -18.84 -6.35
N MET A 10 -19.86 -18.24 -6.92
CA MET A 10 -19.78 -16.90 -7.50
C MET A 10 -19.45 -15.87 -6.42
N ASN A 11 -20.14 -15.91 -5.29
CA ASN A 11 -19.94 -14.95 -4.20
C ASN A 11 -18.51 -14.99 -3.65
N ASN A 12 -17.94 -16.19 -3.48
CA ASN A 12 -16.55 -16.35 -3.05
C ASN A 12 -15.55 -15.83 -4.10
N GLY A 13 -15.81 -16.06 -5.39
CA GLY A 13 -14.98 -15.52 -6.47
C GLY A 13 -14.99 -13.99 -6.52
N TYR A 14 -16.16 -13.37 -6.30
CA TYR A 14 -16.27 -11.91 -6.20
C TYR A 14 -15.52 -11.34 -4.98
N LYS A 15 -15.62 -11.98 -3.80
CA LYS A 15 -14.88 -11.56 -2.59
C LYS A 15 -13.36 -11.63 -2.83
N SER A 16 -12.88 -12.75 -3.39
CA SER A 16 -11.46 -12.95 -3.72
C SER A 16 -10.95 -11.88 -4.69
N GLY A 17 -11.66 -11.66 -5.82
CA GLY A 17 -11.23 -10.67 -6.80
C GLY A 17 -11.21 -9.23 -6.27
N TYR A 18 -12.07 -8.92 -5.30
CA TYR A 18 -12.07 -7.62 -4.63
C TYR A 18 -10.87 -7.45 -3.69
N GLN A 19 -10.59 -8.46 -2.84
CA GLN A 19 -9.40 -8.47 -1.97
C GLN A 19 -8.10 -8.40 -2.78
N ASP A 20 -8.00 -9.18 -3.87
CA ASP A 20 -6.85 -9.16 -4.77
C ASP A 20 -6.65 -7.77 -5.41
N GLY A 21 -7.74 -7.12 -5.83
CA GLY A 21 -7.70 -5.76 -6.37
C GLY A 21 -7.25 -4.70 -5.35
N GLN A 22 -7.71 -4.82 -4.09
CA GLN A 22 -7.27 -3.93 -3.00
C GLN A 22 -5.78 -4.09 -2.71
N LYS A 23 -5.30 -5.35 -2.66
CA LYS A 23 -3.90 -5.66 -2.45
C LYS A 23 -3.00 -5.07 -3.53
N GLU A 24 -3.36 -5.24 -4.81
CA GLU A 24 -2.59 -4.67 -5.92
C GLU A 24 -2.53 -3.13 -5.88
N ALA A 25 -3.65 -2.48 -5.52
CA ALA A 25 -3.69 -1.02 -5.38
C ALA A 25 -2.78 -0.52 -4.25
N LEU A 26 -2.76 -1.20 -3.11
CA LEU A 26 -1.86 -0.88 -2.00
C LEU A 26 -0.40 -1.08 -2.40
N LEU A 27 -0.06 -2.21 -3.03
CA LEU A 27 1.30 -2.45 -3.54
C LEU A 27 1.74 -1.42 -4.60
N GLU A 28 0.82 -0.92 -5.43
CA GLU A 28 1.11 0.19 -6.34
C GLU A 28 1.38 1.50 -5.58
N LEU A 29 0.62 1.79 -4.54
CA LEU A 29 0.86 2.95 -3.67
C LEU A 29 2.22 2.85 -2.99
N GLY A 30 2.57 1.71 -2.38
CA GLY A 30 3.87 1.49 -1.75
C GLY A 30 5.03 1.71 -2.74
N ARG A 31 4.88 1.28 -3.99
CA ARG A 31 5.86 1.55 -5.07
C ARG A 31 6.01 3.05 -5.35
N LYS A 32 4.90 3.80 -5.42
CA LYS A 32 4.92 5.26 -5.64
C LYS A 32 5.55 6.01 -4.47
N LEU A 33 5.20 5.64 -3.23
CA LEU A 33 5.79 6.23 -2.02
C LEU A 33 7.30 6.04 -2.00
N ARG A 34 7.79 4.82 -2.28
CA ARG A 34 9.23 4.54 -2.36
C ARG A 34 9.92 5.34 -3.46
N ALA A 35 9.30 5.50 -4.63
CA ALA A 35 9.85 6.31 -5.70
C ALA A 35 9.97 7.80 -5.32
N MET A 36 9.10 8.30 -4.43
CA MET A 36 9.16 9.66 -3.91
C MET A 36 10.14 9.82 -2.73
N SER A 37 10.24 8.84 -1.85
CA SER A 37 11.09 8.91 -0.66
C SER A 37 12.56 8.60 -0.95
N GLU A 38 12.85 7.70 -1.91
CA GLU A 38 14.22 7.29 -2.25
C GLU A 38 15.14 8.49 -2.61
N PRO A 39 14.76 9.44 -3.48
CA PRO A 39 15.61 10.61 -3.77
C PRO A 39 15.87 11.49 -2.55
N LEU A 40 14.89 11.61 -1.65
CA LEU A 40 15.04 12.36 -0.40
C LEU A 40 16.03 11.63 0.52
N PHE A 41 15.87 10.33 0.74
CA PHE A 41 16.84 9.55 1.52
C PHE A 41 18.26 9.63 0.96
N GLN A 42 18.42 9.55 -0.37
CA GLN A 42 19.72 9.69 -1.01
C GLN A 42 20.33 11.09 -0.79
N LYS A 43 19.50 12.13 -0.82
CA LYS A 43 19.93 13.50 -0.50
C LYS A 43 20.37 13.60 0.96
N LEU A 44 19.60 13.04 1.90
CA LEU A 44 19.92 13.02 3.33
C LEU A 44 21.29 12.37 3.59
N MET A 45 21.51 11.20 2.99
CA MET A 45 22.76 10.44 3.14
C MET A 45 23.98 11.17 2.57
N LYS A 46 23.81 11.91 1.47
CA LYS A 46 24.90 12.64 0.81
C LYS A 46 25.21 13.97 1.45
N GLU A 47 24.18 14.76 1.74
CA GLU A 47 24.33 16.16 2.17
C GLU A 47 24.33 16.30 3.70
N GLN A 48 23.85 15.27 4.43
CA GLN A 48 23.63 15.29 5.88
C GLN A 48 22.79 16.47 6.37
N LYS A 49 22.04 17.10 5.46
CA LYS A 49 21.19 18.25 5.71
C LYS A 49 19.95 18.16 4.84
N PHE A 50 18.80 18.34 5.46
CA PHE A 50 17.55 18.62 4.79
C PHE A 50 17.18 20.09 4.93
N SER A 51 16.39 20.57 3.98
CA SER A 51 15.59 21.75 4.22
C SER A 51 14.35 21.34 4.99
N ASP A 52 13.75 22.27 5.73
CA ASP A 52 12.49 22.03 6.46
C ASP A 52 11.39 21.43 5.56
N SER A 53 11.36 21.83 4.29
CA SER A 53 10.42 21.28 3.30
C SER A 53 10.68 19.81 2.96
N ASP A 54 11.94 19.38 2.94
CA ASP A 54 12.33 18.01 2.62
C ASP A 54 12.09 17.10 3.83
N ASP A 55 12.35 17.60 5.03
CA ASP A 55 11.98 16.93 6.30
C ASP A 55 10.47 16.67 6.36
N ILE A 56 9.64 17.70 6.20
CA ILE A 56 8.16 17.56 6.22
C ILE A 56 7.68 16.59 5.15
N ARG A 57 8.25 16.64 3.94
CA ARG A 57 7.89 15.71 2.86
C ARG A 57 8.22 14.28 3.24
N LEU A 58 9.38 14.03 3.84
CA LEU A 58 9.77 12.69 4.22
C LEU A 58 8.90 12.15 5.36
N GLU A 59 8.56 13.00 6.34
CA GLU A 59 7.63 12.68 7.43
C GLU A 59 6.28 12.21 6.88
N VAL A 60 5.65 13.02 6.02
CA VAL A 60 4.36 12.68 5.41
C VAL A 60 4.45 11.40 4.56
N LEU A 61 5.52 11.22 3.79
CA LEU A 61 5.69 10.01 2.99
C LEU A 61 5.82 8.75 3.86
N ASN A 62 6.46 8.86 5.02
CA ASN A 62 6.59 7.75 5.97
C ASN A 62 5.24 7.45 6.64
N GLU A 63 4.48 8.45 7.07
CA GLU A 63 3.13 8.25 7.63
C GLU A 63 2.19 7.52 6.67
N ILE A 64 2.22 7.87 5.38
CA ILE A 64 1.40 7.19 4.37
C ILE A 64 1.91 5.76 4.14
N ALA A 65 3.22 5.53 4.22
CA ALA A 65 3.79 4.19 4.08
C ALA A 65 3.43 3.27 5.26
N ASP A 66 3.41 3.79 6.48
CA ASP A 66 2.96 3.05 7.66
C ASP A 66 1.47 2.68 7.53
N TRP A 67 0.63 3.62 7.10
CA TRP A 67 -0.78 3.34 6.82
C TRP A 67 -0.96 2.29 5.71
N GLU A 68 -0.21 2.35 4.62
CA GLU A 68 -0.28 1.36 3.54
C GLU A 68 0.06 -0.04 4.04
N LYS A 69 1.06 -0.15 4.91
CA LYS A 69 1.46 -1.40 5.54
C LYS A 69 0.37 -1.96 6.45
N GLU A 70 -0.23 -1.14 7.32
CA GLU A 70 -1.35 -1.55 8.17
C GLU A 70 -2.53 -2.06 7.34
N MET A 71 -2.84 -1.39 6.23
CA MET A 71 -3.90 -1.81 5.31
C MET A 71 -3.58 -3.10 4.58
N LEU A 72 -2.32 -3.30 4.16
CA LEU A 72 -1.89 -4.56 3.53
C LEU A 72 -2.01 -5.74 4.49
N GLU A 73 -1.60 -5.57 5.74
CA GLU A 73 -1.72 -6.59 6.79
C GLU A 73 -3.20 -6.94 7.00
N ALA A 74 -4.09 -5.94 7.10
CA ALA A 74 -5.53 -6.14 7.24
C ALA A 74 -6.18 -6.87 6.04
N VAL A 75 -5.68 -6.67 4.82
CA VAL A 75 -6.19 -7.35 3.61
C VAL A 75 -5.67 -8.79 3.50
N ILE A 76 -4.49 -9.09 4.06
CA ILE A 76 -3.87 -10.43 4.01
C ILE A 76 -4.44 -11.37 5.08
N ASP A 77 -4.84 -10.84 6.23
CA ASP A 77 -5.33 -11.62 7.38
C ASP A 77 -6.82 -12.06 7.28
N ASP A 78 -7.53 -11.73 6.18
CA ASP A 78 -8.99 -11.89 6.02
C ASP A 78 -9.43 -12.87 4.90
#